data_AF-A0A4Y2FBR0-F1
#
_entry.id   AF-A0A4Y2FBR0-F1
#
_cell.length_a   1.000
_cell.length_b   1.000
_cell.length_c   1.000
_cell.angle_alpha   90.00
_cell.angle_beta   90.00
_cell.angle_gamma   90.00
#
_symmetry.space_group_name_H-M   'P 1'
#
loop_
_entity.id
_entity.type
_entity.pdbx_description
1 polymer ?
#
loop_
_entity_poly.entity_id
_entity_poly.type
_entity_poly.pdbx_seq_one_letter_code
_entity_poly.pdbx_strand_id
1 'polypeptide(L)'
;MIGDIHSDLFHQERLLLNLVAVKIKLIRSKPEFCLQGEEGHEVVLENISLLVRKVRVSPGVILGHVKALEKETAKYPINRALCKVYSVPQGSMSMPKRIIVGCVENYAFHGTFQKSPFEFKHFDMNCIGVYVDGQPLPPNPLELNFDKHNYIKGY
;
A
#
# COMPACT_ATOMS: atom_id res chain seq x y z
N MET A 1 3.73 15.45 -13.07
CA MET A 1 3.24 14.97 -11.76
C MET A 1 4.46 14.82 -10.86
N ILE A 2 4.44 15.39 -9.66
CA ILE A 2 5.51 15.24 -8.65
C ILE A 2 4.84 14.60 -7.43
N GLY A 3 5.44 13.54 -6.89
CA GLY A 3 4.94 12.83 -5.73
C GLY A 3 6.02 12.00 -5.08
N ASP A 4 5.77 11.63 -3.83
CA ASP A 4 6.70 10.83 -3.05
C ASP A 4 6.71 9.37 -3.53
N ILE A 5 7.85 8.70 -3.39
CA ILE A 5 7.92 7.26 -3.68
C ILE A 5 7.18 6.52 -2.58
N HIS A 6 6.06 5.88 -2.93
CA HIS A 6 5.27 5.10 -1.99
C HIS A 6 6.00 3.79 -1.62
N SER A 7 6.92 3.84 -0.66
CA SER A 7 7.65 2.68 -0.14
C SER A 7 7.69 2.73 1.38
N ASP A 8 7.58 1.56 2.03
CA ASP A 8 7.58 1.47 3.50
C ASP A 8 8.83 2.10 4.14
N LEU A 9 9.98 2.06 3.45
CA LEU A 9 11.23 2.66 3.92
C LEU A 9 11.22 4.20 3.93
N PHE A 10 10.42 4.82 3.06
CA PHE A 10 10.34 6.27 2.92
C PHE A 10 9.20 6.87 3.76
N HIS A 11 8.36 6.05 4.38
CA HIS A 11 7.27 6.46 5.29
C HIS A 11 7.68 6.53 6.76
N GLN A 12 8.98 6.62 7.06
CA GLN A 12 9.51 6.75 8.42
C GLN A 12 10.37 8.01 8.54
N GLU A 13 10.44 8.56 9.76
CA GLU A 13 10.99 9.91 10.00
C GLU A 13 12.52 9.98 10.02
N ARG A 14 13.22 8.84 10.06
CA ARG A 14 14.68 8.77 10.14
C ARG A 14 15.32 8.97 8.77
N LEU A 15 16.26 9.90 8.73
CA LEU A 15 17.09 10.14 7.56
C LEU A 15 18.08 8.99 7.32
N LEU A 16 18.36 8.72 6.05
CA LEU A 16 19.40 7.77 5.67
C LEU A 16 20.78 8.31 6.04
N LEU A 17 21.64 7.43 6.55
CA LEU A 17 23.02 7.80 6.87
C LEU A 17 23.79 8.20 5.61
N ASN A 18 24.77 9.08 5.79
CA ASN A 18 25.66 9.46 4.71
C ASN A 18 26.51 8.25 4.26
N LEU A 19 26.94 8.27 3.00
CA LEU A 19 27.77 7.21 2.39
C LEU A 19 27.13 5.81 2.32
N VAL A 20 25.80 5.72 2.43
CA VAL A 20 25.06 4.48 2.17
C VAL A 20 24.58 4.47 0.72
N ALA A 21 24.93 3.42 -0.02
CA ALA A 21 24.44 3.22 -1.38
C ALA A 21 22.96 2.79 -1.36
N VAL A 22 22.11 3.53 -2.06
CA VAL A 22 20.68 3.22 -2.19
C VAL A 22 20.37 2.94 -3.65
N LYS A 23 19.77 1.78 -3.92
CA LYS A 23 19.30 1.40 -5.25
C LYS A 23 17.78 1.32 -5.25
N ILE A 24 17.14 2.20 -6.02
CA ILE A 24 15.69 2.19 -6.22
C ILE A 24 15.42 1.60 -7.61
N LYS A 25 14.62 0.53 -7.66
CA LYS A 25 14.16 -0.08 -8.91
C LYS A 25 12.66 0.17 -9.04
N LEU A 26 12.28 1.02 -10.00
CA LEU A 26 10.88 1.24 -10.36
C LEU A 26 10.56 0.35 -11.56
N ILE A 27 9.51 -0.46 -11.44
CA ILE A 27 9.03 -1.35 -12.50
C ILE A 27 7.65 -0.82 -12.90
N ARG A 28 7.50 -0.44 -14.16
CA ARG A 28 6.22 0.03 -14.69
C ARG A 28 5.25 -1.15 -14.79
N SER A 29 4.02 -0.96 -14.34
CA SER A 29 2.93 -1.90 -14.61
C SER A 29 2.59 -1.89 -16.11
N LYS A 30 1.84 -2.89 -16.58
CA LYS A 30 1.49 -2.97 -18.01
C LYS A 30 0.56 -1.81 -18.42
N PRO A 31 0.58 -1.37 -19.70
CA PRO A 31 -0.27 -0.28 -20.17
C PRO A 31 -1.76 -0.48 -19.87
N GLU A 32 -2.26 -1.71 -19.99
CA GLU A 32 -3.66 -2.06 -19.74
C GLU A 32 -4.08 -1.84 -18.27
N PHE A 33 -3.11 -1.79 -17.35
CA PHE A 33 -3.35 -1.51 -15.94
C PHE A 33 -3.25 0.00 -15.63
N CYS A 34 -2.37 0.73 -16.34
CA CYS A 34 -2.08 2.14 -16.06
C CYS A 34 -2.91 3.13 -16.87
N LEU A 35 -3.48 2.71 -18.00
CA LEU A 35 -4.23 3.55 -18.92
C LEU A 35 -5.69 3.12 -18.97
N GLN A 36 -6.58 4.12 -19.06
CA GLN A 36 -7.97 3.92 -19.38
C GLN A 36 -8.28 4.66 -20.69
N GLY A 37 -8.78 3.95 -21.70
CA GLY A 37 -9.04 4.49 -23.03
C GLY A 37 -9.13 3.43 -24.12
N GLU A 38 -8.77 3.82 -25.33
CA GLU A 38 -8.70 2.92 -26.49
C GLU A 38 -7.38 2.13 -26.50
N GLU A 39 -7.45 0.92 -27.05
CA GLU A 39 -6.28 0.07 -27.25
C GLU A 39 -5.27 0.72 -28.21
N GLY A 40 -4.00 0.30 -28.13
CA GLY A 40 -2.94 0.80 -29.01
C GLY A 40 -2.22 2.06 -28.50
N HIS A 41 -2.61 2.58 -27.35
CA HIS A 41 -1.89 3.67 -26.68
C HIS A 41 -0.84 3.12 -25.71
N GLU A 42 0.35 3.72 -25.71
CA GLU A 42 1.43 3.39 -24.78
C GLU A 42 1.85 4.62 -23.96
N VAL A 43 2.19 4.39 -22.68
CA VAL A 43 2.86 5.39 -21.84
C VAL A 43 4.36 5.39 -22.13
N VAL A 44 4.85 6.50 -22.69
CA VAL A 44 6.28 6.77 -22.84
C VAL A 44 6.71 7.72 -21.72
N LEU A 45 7.75 7.33 -20.98
CA LEU A 45 8.36 8.17 -19.95
C LEU A 45 9.56 8.90 -20.56
N GLU A 46 9.38 10.17 -20.91
CA GLU A 46 10.46 10.96 -21.53
C GLU A 46 11.54 11.36 -20.53
N ASN A 47 11.13 11.88 -19.38
CA ASN A 47 12.03 12.41 -18.36
C ASN A 47 11.60 11.92 -16.98
N ILE A 48 12.53 11.28 -16.27
CA ILE A 48 12.34 10.84 -14.88
C ILE A 48 13.42 11.51 -14.04
N SER A 49 13.02 12.20 -12.99
CA SER A 49 13.92 12.88 -12.06
C SER A 49 13.57 12.50 -10.63
N LEU A 50 14.60 12.23 -9.82
CA LEU A 50 14.46 11.97 -8.39
C LEU A 50 15.04 13.14 -7.60
N LEU A 51 14.18 13.82 -6.85
CA LEU A 51 14.62 14.86 -5.93
C LEU A 51 14.87 14.24 -4.56
N VAL A 52 16.10 14.36 -4.06
CA VAL A 52 16.49 13.83 -2.75
C VAL A 52 16.85 14.96 -1.81
N ARG A 53 16.20 15.01 -0.64
CA ARG A 53 16.52 15.98 0.41
C ARG A 53 17.79 15.55 1.14
N LYS A 54 18.82 16.39 1.10
CA LYS A 54 20.06 16.23 1.89
C LYS A 54 20.05 17.20 3.07
N VAL A 55 20.36 16.70 4.26
CA VAL A 55 20.43 17.51 5.48
C VAL A 55 21.89 17.66 5.91
N ARG A 56 22.28 18.90 6.25
CA ARG A 56 23.57 19.18 6.88
C ARG A 56 23.38 19.10 8.40
N VAL A 57 24.11 18.19 9.03
CA VAL A 57 24.13 18.01 10.49
C VAL A 57 25.40 18.62 11.08
N SER A 58 25.37 19.00 12.35
CA SER A 58 26.53 19.57 13.03
C SER A 58 27.66 18.53 13.16
N PRO A 59 28.94 18.96 13.18
CA PRO A 59 30.08 18.04 13.29
C PRO A 59 30.02 17.12 14.53
N GLY A 60 29.52 17.63 15.67
CA GLY A 60 29.35 16.83 16.88
C GLY A 60 28.38 15.66 16.73
N VAL A 61 27.28 15.86 15.98
CA VAL A 61 26.31 14.79 15.68
C VAL A 61 26.93 13.74 14.76
N ILE A 62 27.72 14.17 13.76
CA ILE A 62 28.44 13.25 12.87
C ILE A 62 29.40 12.37 13.67
N LEU A 63 30.21 12.96 14.57
CA LEU A 63 31.13 12.22 15.42
C LEU A 63 30.39 11.26 16.36
N GLY A 64 29.25 11.69 16.90
CA GLY A 64 28.37 10.84 17.70
C GLY A 64 27.86 9.63 16.91
N HIS A 65 27.42 9.83 15.67
CA HIS A 65 27.00 8.73 14.78
C HIS A 65 28.14 7.75 14.49
N VAL A 66 29.36 8.24 14.22
CA VAL A 66 30.53 7.37 13.98
C VAL A 66 30.80 6.48 15.19
N LYS A 67 30.86 7.05 16.41
CA LYS A 67 31.07 6.27 17.65
C LYS A 67 29.94 5.30 17.97
N ALA A 68 28.69 5.65 17.63
CA ALA A 68 27.55 4.76 17.80
C ALA A 68 27.62 3.58 16.81
N LEU A 69 28.01 3.84 15.56
CA LEU A 69 28.13 2.83 14.51
C LEU A 69 29.27 1.83 14.73
N GLU A 70 30.29 2.19 15.52
CA GLU A 70 31.32 1.27 16.01
C GLU A 70 30.75 0.21 16.97
N LYS A 71 29.64 0.52 17.66
CA LYS A 71 29.04 -0.34 18.69
C LYS A 71 27.80 -1.08 18.20
N GLU A 72 26.95 -0.40 17.43
CA GLU A 72 25.69 -0.94 16.93
C GLU A 72 25.37 -0.50 15.51
N THR A 73 24.56 -1.30 14.81
CA THR A 73 24.12 -0.95 13.45
C THR A 73 22.97 0.06 13.48
N ALA A 74 22.89 0.90 12.44
CA ALA A 74 21.77 1.80 12.28
C ALA A 74 20.47 1.01 12.03
N LYS A 75 19.44 1.28 12.83
CA LYS A 75 18.13 0.64 12.73
C LYS A 75 17.12 1.60 12.09
N TYR A 76 16.43 1.13 11.07
CA TYR A 76 15.32 1.82 10.43
C TYR A 76 14.03 1.04 10.70
N PRO A 77 13.12 1.54 11.56
CA PRO A 77 11.85 0.88 11.79
C PRO A 77 10.99 1.02 10.52
N ILE A 78 10.47 -0.11 10.03
CA ILE A 78 9.67 -0.16 8.80
C ILE A 78 8.35 -0.85 9.13
N ASN A 79 7.24 -0.18 8.87
CA ASN A 79 5.92 -0.77 8.91
C ASN A 79 5.60 -1.29 7.52
N ARG A 80 5.69 -2.62 7.32
CA ARG A 80 5.48 -3.21 6.00
C ARG A 80 4.00 -3.30 5.63
N ALA A 81 3.58 -2.63 4.57
CA ALA A 81 2.27 -2.81 3.96
C ALA A 81 2.36 -3.91 2.90
N LEU A 82 2.05 -5.15 3.28
CA LEU A 82 2.08 -6.29 2.36
C LEU A 82 0.66 -6.63 1.90
N CYS A 83 0.40 -6.48 0.60
CA CYS A 83 -0.74 -7.11 -0.04
C CYS A 83 -0.38 -8.59 -0.25
N LYS A 84 -0.98 -9.49 0.53
CA LYS A 84 -0.82 -10.93 0.32
C LYS A 84 -2.18 -11.53 -0.03
N VAL A 85 -2.17 -12.36 -1.06
CA VAL A 85 -3.27 -13.27 -1.37
C VAL A 85 -3.12 -14.45 -0.40
N TYR A 86 -3.96 -14.51 0.64
CA TYR A 86 -3.91 -15.59 1.62
C TYR A 86 -4.95 -16.65 1.27
N SER A 87 -4.51 -17.91 1.16
CA SER A 87 -5.31 -19.04 1.62
C SER A 87 -4.90 -19.28 3.07
N VAL A 88 -5.85 -19.26 4.02
CA VAL A 88 -5.55 -19.45 5.44
C VAL A 88 -5.58 -20.96 5.75
N PRO A 89 -4.44 -21.62 5.95
CA PRO A 89 -4.43 -23.04 6.31
C PRO A 89 -4.89 -23.21 7.76
N GLN A 90 -5.54 -24.35 8.04
CA GLN A 90 -6.02 -24.70 9.37
C GLN A 90 -4.88 -24.62 10.40
N GLY A 91 -5.08 -23.87 11.49
CA GLY A 91 -4.10 -23.70 12.58
C GLY A 91 -3.22 -22.44 12.52
N SER A 92 -3.36 -21.59 11.49
CA SER A 92 -2.67 -20.29 11.45
C SER A 92 -3.49 -19.20 12.17
N MET A 93 -3.01 -18.73 13.33
CA MET A 93 -3.63 -17.67 14.12
C MET A 93 -3.02 -16.30 13.83
N SER A 94 -3.34 -15.68 12.70
CA SER A 94 -3.04 -14.27 12.47
C SER A 94 -4.33 -13.47 12.38
N MET A 95 -4.72 -12.84 13.48
CA MET A 95 -5.90 -11.97 13.53
C MET A 95 -5.55 -10.55 13.04
N PRO A 96 -6.20 -10.05 11.99
CA PRO A 96 -5.98 -8.68 11.53
C PRO A 96 -6.53 -7.69 12.56
N LYS A 97 -5.82 -6.57 12.77
CA LYS A 97 -6.31 -5.47 13.62
C LYS A 97 -7.38 -4.61 12.95
N ARG A 98 -7.44 -4.65 11.61
CA ARG A 98 -8.37 -3.88 10.78
C ARG A 98 -8.63 -4.65 9.50
N ILE A 99 -9.89 -4.70 9.06
CA ILE A 99 -10.31 -5.27 7.78
C ILE A 99 -10.92 -4.13 6.96
N ILE A 100 -10.47 -4.01 5.72
CA ILE A 100 -11.06 -3.10 4.71
C ILE A 100 -11.44 -4.00 3.54
N VAL A 101 -12.70 -3.91 3.12
CA VAL A 101 -13.22 -4.68 1.99
C VAL A 101 -13.47 -3.71 0.84
N GLY A 102 -12.85 -3.97 -0.30
CA GLY A 102 -13.08 -3.25 -1.54
C GLY A 102 -13.33 -4.26 -2.64
N CYS A 103 -14.42 -4.10 -3.37
CA CYS A 103 -14.75 -5.00 -4.47
C CYS A 103 -14.46 -4.30 -5.80
N VAL A 104 -13.86 -5.04 -6.72
CA VAL A 104 -13.51 -4.56 -8.06
C VAL A 104 -13.80 -5.65 -9.08
N GLU A 105 -14.07 -5.28 -10.33
CA GLU A 105 -14.29 -6.27 -11.38
C GLU A 105 -13.01 -7.06 -11.67
N ASN A 106 -13.15 -8.36 -11.95
CA ASN A 106 -11.98 -9.21 -12.21
C ASN A 106 -11.13 -8.72 -13.40
N TYR A 107 -11.77 -8.29 -14.48
CA TYR A 107 -11.09 -7.70 -15.63
C TYR A 107 -10.33 -6.42 -15.25
N ALA A 108 -10.92 -5.58 -14.40
CA ALA A 108 -10.26 -4.38 -13.90
C ALA A 108 -9.05 -4.72 -13.00
N PHE A 109 -9.16 -5.74 -12.16
CA PHE A 109 -8.06 -6.22 -11.31
C PHE A 109 -6.85 -6.71 -12.12
N HIS A 110 -7.08 -7.43 -13.22
CA HIS A 110 -6.03 -7.89 -14.12
C HIS A 110 -5.48 -6.79 -15.05
N GLY A 111 -6.26 -5.72 -15.27
CA GLY A 111 -5.94 -4.60 -16.15
C GLY A 111 -6.53 -4.77 -17.54
N THR A 112 -7.36 -3.82 -17.96
CA THR A 112 -7.89 -3.66 -19.33
C THR A 112 -7.99 -2.17 -19.64
N PHE A 113 -7.79 -1.77 -20.89
CA PHE A 113 -7.90 -0.35 -21.25
C PHE A 113 -9.29 0.25 -20.96
N GLN A 114 -10.36 -0.55 -20.89
CA GLN A 114 -11.70 -0.05 -20.67
C GLN A 114 -12.09 0.08 -19.19
N LYS A 115 -11.34 -0.54 -18.26
CA LYS A 115 -11.72 -0.64 -16.83
C LYS A 115 -10.54 -0.38 -15.91
N SER A 116 -10.80 0.32 -14.82
CA SER A 116 -9.76 0.71 -13.85
C SER A 116 -9.79 -0.16 -12.59
N PRO A 117 -8.65 -0.67 -12.10
CA PRO A 117 -8.57 -1.38 -10.80
C PRO A 117 -8.88 -0.47 -9.60
N PHE A 118 -8.94 0.85 -9.81
CA PHE A 118 -9.29 1.83 -8.78
C PHE A 118 -10.78 2.21 -8.80
N GLU A 119 -11.56 1.61 -9.70
CA GLU A 119 -13.02 1.77 -9.75
C GLU A 119 -13.68 0.70 -8.86
N PHE A 120 -13.78 1.01 -7.57
CA PHE A 120 -14.45 0.14 -6.61
C PHE A 120 -15.96 0.18 -6.83
N LYS A 121 -16.60 -1.00 -6.85
CA LYS A 121 -18.05 -1.16 -7.01
C LYS A 121 -18.60 -1.94 -5.83
N HIS A 122 -19.88 -1.75 -5.53
CA HIS A 122 -20.52 -2.48 -4.42
C HIS A 122 -20.97 -3.89 -4.78
N PHE A 123 -21.28 -4.18 -6.06
CA PHE A 123 -21.81 -5.46 -6.55
C PHE A 123 -22.99 -5.99 -5.72
N ASP A 124 -23.89 -5.09 -5.32
CA ASP A 124 -25.06 -5.38 -4.49
C ASP A 124 -24.76 -6.20 -3.22
N MET A 125 -23.54 -6.04 -2.68
CA MET A 125 -23.13 -6.65 -1.42
C MET A 125 -24.07 -6.21 -0.30
N ASN A 126 -24.85 -7.15 0.24
CA ASN A 126 -25.91 -6.85 1.19
C ASN A 126 -25.50 -7.00 2.66
N CYS A 127 -24.44 -7.76 2.93
CA CYS A 127 -24.06 -8.14 4.28
C CYS A 127 -22.56 -8.46 4.37
N ILE A 128 -21.89 -7.96 5.41
CA ILE A 128 -20.55 -8.40 5.81
C ILE A 128 -20.61 -8.83 7.29
N GLY A 129 -20.36 -10.11 7.53
CA GLY A 129 -20.15 -10.65 8.87
C GLY A 129 -18.70 -11.09 9.06
N VAL A 130 -18.08 -10.70 10.16
CA VAL A 130 -16.75 -11.15 10.55
C VAL A 130 -16.90 -12.03 11.79
N TYR A 131 -16.29 -13.22 11.78
CA TYR A 131 -16.41 -14.20 12.86
C TYR A 131 -15.03 -14.60 13.38
N VAL A 132 -14.90 -14.69 14.69
CA VAL A 132 -13.70 -15.14 15.40
C VAL A 132 -14.11 -16.29 16.31
N ASP A 133 -13.55 -17.47 16.10
CA ASP A 133 -13.88 -18.69 16.86
C ASP A 133 -15.40 -19.00 16.90
N GLY A 134 -16.09 -18.74 15.78
CA GLY A 134 -17.53 -18.93 15.63
C GLY A 134 -18.40 -17.82 16.24
N GLN A 135 -17.80 -16.81 16.89
CA GLN A 135 -18.51 -15.66 17.46
C GLN A 135 -18.45 -14.46 16.50
N PRO A 136 -19.56 -13.77 16.23
CA PRO A 136 -19.56 -12.57 15.37
C PRO A 136 -18.84 -11.39 16.06
N LEU A 137 -17.97 -10.72 15.31
CA LEU A 137 -17.24 -9.52 15.74
C LEU A 137 -17.18 -8.50 14.59
N PRO A 138 -17.98 -7.43 14.59
CA PRO A 138 -18.93 -7.02 15.63
C PRO A 138 -20.16 -7.95 15.76
N PRO A 139 -20.92 -7.87 16.87
CA PRO A 139 -22.06 -8.77 17.12
C PRO A 139 -23.14 -8.74 16.05
N ASN A 140 -23.37 -7.57 15.45
CA ASN A 140 -24.27 -7.39 14.35
C ASN A 140 -23.48 -7.28 13.05
N PRO A 141 -23.80 -8.08 12.01
CA PRO A 141 -23.17 -7.91 10.72
C PRO A 141 -23.48 -6.54 10.13
N LEU A 142 -22.61 -6.08 9.23
CA LEU A 142 -22.82 -4.87 8.47
C LEU A 142 -23.83 -5.16 7.35
N GLU A 143 -25.08 -4.80 7.57
CA GLU A 143 -26.12 -4.83 6.54
C GLU A 143 -26.05 -3.56 5.67
N LEU A 144 -26.08 -3.76 4.35
CA LEU A 144 -25.96 -2.73 3.34
C LEU A 144 -27.15 -2.84 2.39
N ASN A 145 -27.77 -1.70 2.06
CA ASN A 145 -28.80 -1.61 1.05
C ASN A 145 -28.58 -0.36 0.20
N PHE A 146 -28.06 -0.56 -1.01
CA PHE A 146 -27.71 0.52 -1.93
C PHE A 146 -28.94 1.21 -2.52
N ASP A 147 -30.01 0.47 -2.83
CA ASP A 147 -31.27 1.02 -3.36
C ASP A 147 -31.94 1.98 -2.37
N LYS A 148 -31.98 1.60 -1.09
CA LYS A 148 -32.55 2.39 0.01
C LYS A 148 -31.56 3.40 0.60
N HIS A 149 -30.38 3.54 0.01
CA HIS A 149 -29.32 4.44 0.48
C HIS A 149 -28.86 4.18 1.94
N ASN A 150 -29.00 2.93 2.41
CA ASN A 150 -28.63 2.47 3.75
C ASN A 150 -27.30 1.72 3.70
N TYR A 151 -26.20 2.43 3.48
CA TYR A 151 -24.85 1.85 3.40
C TYR A 151 -23.78 2.66 4.13
N ILE A 152 -24.16 3.72 4.86
CA ILE A 152 -23.23 4.60 5.59
C ILE A 152 -22.35 3.82 6.58
N LYS A 153 -22.87 2.74 7.17
CA LYS A 153 -22.09 1.88 8.09
C LYS A 153 -20.91 1.16 7.41
N GLY A 154 -20.91 1.07 6.09
CA GLY A 154 -19.86 0.44 5.29
C GLY A 154 -18.79 1.41 4.77
N TYR A 155 -18.92 2.72 5.02
CA TYR A 155 -17.96 3.78 4.65
C TYR A 155 -17.28 4.35 5.89
#